data_AF-A0A950VL03-F1
#
_entry.id   AF-A0A950VL03-F1
#
_cell.length_a   1.000
_cell.length_b   1.000
_cell.length_c   1.000
_cell.angle_alpha   90.00
_cell.angle_beta   90.00
_cell.angle_gamma   90.00
#
_symmetry.space_group_name_H-M   'P 1'
#
loop_
_entity.id
_entity.type
_entity.pdbx_description
1 polymer ?
#
loop_
_entity_poly.entity_id
_entity_poly.type
_entity_poly.pdbx_seq_one_letter_code
_entity_poly.pdbx_strand_id
1 'polypeptide(L)'
;MVSFRRVEGEQAGPEALGILVPPGRRTLVVLRPRSLDFDLLLLRDGQDLVFWEAGRGEATHLALKLRRVLEEGARGGNGDAATPSRGSFLETISQPAPDGYQLLAKMGVFRLLACRRVPGQPYQPMLFATAGEARDAAERLAHILCPRPEVAQELYFNTKNFR
;
A
#
# COMPACT_ATOMS: atom_id res chain seq x y z
N MET A 1 11.90 -4.53 18.59
CA MET A 1 11.72 -3.39 17.65
C MET A 1 10.95 -3.91 16.45
N VAL A 2 9.79 -3.33 16.14
CA VAL A 2 9.05 -3.66 14.92
C VAL A 2 9.81 -3.00 13.77
N SER A 3 10.50 -3.78 12.95
CA SER A 3 11.18 -3.23 11.78
C SER A 3 10.87 -4.10 10.57
N PHE A 4 10.35 -3.46 9.53
CA PHE A 4 10.41 -4.03 8.19
C PHE A 4 11.85 -4.46 7.90
N ARG A 5 12.04 -5.74 7.59
CA ARG A 5 13.33 -6.26 7.16
C ARG A 5 13.51 -5.87 5.70
N ARG A 6 14.50 -5.04 5.40
CA ARG A 6 14.80 -4.67 4.02
C ARG A 6 15.44 -5.85 3.29
N VAL A 7 14.94 -6.13 2.10
CA VAL A 7 15.46 -7.18 1.22
C VAL A 7 15.49 -6.67 -0.22
N GLU A 8 16.36 -7.26 -1.03
CA GLU A 8 16.35 -7.03 -2.48
C GLU A 8 15.14 -7.71 -3.13
N GLY A 9 14.64 -7.15 -4.24
CA GLY A 9 13.42 -7.65 -4.88
C GLY A 9 13.48 -9.13 -5.30
N GLU A 10 14.67 -9.62 -5.67
CA GLU A 10 14.90 -11.03 -6.03
C GLU A 10 14.95 -11.97 -4.82
N GLN A 11 15.24 -11.42 -3.64
CA GLN A 11 15.32 -12.17 -2.37
C GLN A 11 14.04 -12.08 -1.55
N ALA A 12 13.12 -11.21 -1.95
CA ALA A 12 11.84 -11.04 -1.28
C ALA A 12 11.02 -12.34 -1.33
N GLY A 13 10.53 -12.76 -0.16
CA GLY A 13 9.67 -13.91 0.01
C GLY A 13 8.24 -13.69 -0.49
N PRO A 14 7.37 -14.70 -0.39
CA PRO A 14 5.98 -14.65 -0.86
C PRO A 14 5.10 -13.67 -0.07
N GLU A 15 5.47 -13.34 1.17
CA GLU A 15 4.74 -12.40 2.03
C GLU A 15 5.29 -10.97 1.94
N ALA A 16 6.32 -10.73 1.14
CA ALA A 16 7.01 -9.43 1.13
C ALA A 16 6.11 -8.30 0.61
N LEU A 17 6.35 -7.11 1.14
CA LEU A 17 5.75 -5.86 0.70
C LEU A 17 6.73 -5.13 -0.22
N GLY A 18 6.29 -4.80 -1.42
CA GLY A 18 7.08 -4.07 -2.41
C GLY A 18 6.63 -2.63 -2.56
N ILE A 19 7.55 -1.67 -2.55
CA ILE A 19 7.30 -0.32 -3.06
C ILE A 19 7.92 -0.24 -4.45
N LEU A 20 7.06 -0.08 -5.46
CA LEU A 20 7.43 -0.16 -6.85
C LEU A 20 7.24 1.20 -7.54
N VAL A 21 8.24 1.59 -8.32
CA VAL A 21 8.18 2.73 -9.24
C VAL A 21 8.48 2.23 -10.67
N PRO A 22 7.44 1.88 -11.45
CA PRO A 22 7.60 1.42 -12.84
C PRO A 22 8.45 2.38 -13.68
N PRO A 23 9.22 1.85 -14.65
CA PRO A 23 9.95 2.69 -15.57
C PRO A 23 8.97 3.43 -16.49
N GLY A 24 9.13 4.74 -16.60
CA GLY A 24 8.34 5.56 -17.52
C GLY A 24 8.71 7.04 -17.38
N ARG A 25 8.20 7.87 -18.30
CA ARG A 25 8.26 9.34 -18.17
C ARG A 25 7.30 9.82 -17.07
N ARG A 26 6.09 9.26 -17.07
CA ARG A 26 5.10 9.33 -16.00
C ARG A 26 4.87 7.93 -15.47
N THR A 27 4.75 7.80 -14.15
CA THR A 27 4.56 6.51 -13.50
C THR A 27 3.72 6.67 -12.25
N LEU A 28 3.14 5.56 -11.82
CA LEU A 28 2.47 5.41 -10.54
C LEU A 28 3.48 4.93 -9.49
N VAL A 29 3.21 5.21 -8.23
CA VAL A 29 3.86 4.48 -7.12
C VAL A 29 2.89 3.39 -6.69
N VAL A 30 3.38 2.16 -6.75
CA VAL A 30 2.60 0.96 -6.45
C VAL A 30 3.12 0.36 -5.16
N LEU A 31 2.24 0.08 -4.22
CA LEU A 31 2.53 -0.74 -3.07
C LEU A 31 1.98 -2.14 -3.33
N ARG A 32 2.86 -3.13 -3.41
CA ARG A 32 2.57 -4.52 -3.79
C ARG A 32 2.73 -5.46 -2.61
N PRO A 33 1.64 -5.88 -1.96
CA PRO A 33 1.64 -7.07 -1.12
C PRO A 33 1.76 -8.31 -2.02
N ARG A 34 2.80 -9.13 -1.85
CA ARG A 34 2.97 -10.33 -2.69
C ARG A 34 1.96 -11.44 -2.39
N SER A 35 1.48 -11.52 -1.16
CA SER A 35 0.48 -12.50 -0.73
C SER A 35 -0.96 -12.13 -1.07
N LEU A 36 -1.20 -10.94 -1.64
CA LEU A 36 -2.49 -10.52 -2.16
C LEU A 36 -2.47 -10.49 -3.68
N ASP A 37 -3.63 -10.67 -4.29
CA ASP A 37 -3.88 -10.64 -5.74
C ASP A 37 -4.19 -9.22 -6.27
N PHE A 38 -4.08 -8.22 -5.40
CA PHE A 38 -4.23 -6.81 -5.74
C PHE A 38 -3.05 -6.00 -5.25
N ASP A 39 -2.82 -4.86 -5.91
CA ASP A 39 -1.84 -3.86 -5.51
C ASP A 39 -2.56 -2.60 -5.02
N LEU A 40 -1.85 -1.72 -4.31
CA LEU A 40 -2.36 -0.43 -3.86
C LEU A 40 -1.70 0.70 -4.67
N LEU A 41 -2.50 1.59 -5.24
CA LEU A 41 -2.05 2.73 -6.03
C LEU A 41 -2.30 4.03 -5.28
N LEU A 42 -1.32 4.93 -5.27
CA LEU A 42 -1.50 6.29 -4.73
C LEU A 42 -2.59 7.04 -5.50
N LEU A 43 -3.52 7.65 -4.77
CA LEU A 43 -4.44 8.65 -5.29
C LEU A 43 -3.82 10.05 -5.18
N ARG A 44 -4.18 10.92 -6.11
CA ARG A 44 -3.78 12.33 -6.10
C ARG A 44 -4.46 13.04 -4.92
N ASP A 45 -3.68 13.85 -4.21
CA ASP A 45 -4.20 14.62 -3.08
C ASP A 45 -5.34 15.56 -3.50
N GLY A 46 -6.36 15.68 -2.65
CA GLY A 46 -7.53 16.52 -2.89
C GLY A 46 -8.46 16.08 -4.04
N GLN A 47 -8.22 14.93 -4.69
CA GLN A 47 -9.08 14.40 -5.75
C GLN A 47 -9.58 13.00 -5.41
N ASP A 48 -10.87 12.75 -5.62
CA ASP A 48 -11.42 11.41 -5.41
C ASP A 48 -11.13 10.50 -6.61
N LEU A 49 -10.53 9.35 -6.31
CA LEU A 49 -10.30 8.23 -7.24
C LEU A 49 -9.44 8.54 -8.48
N VAL A 50 -8.65 9.62 -8.46
CA VAL A 50 -7.66 9.90 -9.52
C VAL A 50 -6.29 9.39 -9.09
N PHE A 51 -5.66 8.53 -9.90
CA PHE A 51 -4.31 8.04 -9.61
C PHE A 51 -3.24 9.14 -9.68
N TRP A 52 -2.27 9.10 -8.79
CA TRP A 52 -1.14 10.02 -8.80
C TRP A 52 -0.09 9.59 -9.82
N GLU A 53 -0.21 10.10 -11.04
CA GLU A 53 0.82 9.97 -12.08
C GLU A 53 1.94 11.02 -11.90
N ALA A 54 3.06 10.57 -11.38
CA ALA A 54 4.23 11.39 -11.07
C ALA A 54 5.35 11.24 -12.11
N GLY A 55 6.18 12.26 -12.25
CA GLY A 55 7.46 12.11 -12.96
C GLY A 55 8.41 11.18 -12.20
N ARG A 56 9.44 10.61 -12.84
CA ARG A 56 10.33 9.61 -12.20
C ARG A 56 10.96 10.08 -10.89
N GLY A 57 11.48 11.32 -10.84
CA GLY A 57 12.07 11.89 -9.63
C GLY A 57 11.05 12.07 -8.50
N GLU A 58 9.87 12.57 -8.85
CA GLU A 58 8.74 12.72 -7.92
C GLU A 58 8.25 11.36 -7.40
N ALA A 59 8.08 10.37 -8.27
CA ALA A 59 7.67 9.02 -7.90
C ALA A 59 8.67 8.35 -6.95
N THR A 60 9.98 8.57 -7.16
CA THR A 60 11.04 8.11 -6.25
C THR A 60 10.90 8.77 -4.87
N HIS A 61 10.66 10.08 -4.84
CA HIS A 61 10.43 10.82 -3.60
C HIS A 61 9.17 10.35 -2.85
N LEU A 62 8.07 10.15 -3.57
CA LEU A 62 6.82 9.61 -3.03
C LEU A 62 7.03 8.20 -2.46
N ALA A 63 7.76 7.33 -3.15
CA ALA A 63 8.10 5.99 -2.67
C ALA A 63 8.93 6.01 -1.37
N LEU A 64 9.92 6.90 -1.29
CA LEU A 64 10.73 7.07 -0.07
C LEU A 64 9.91 7.61 1.11
N LYS A 65 9.02 8.58 0.85
CA LYS A 65 8.07 9.09 1.85
C LYS A 65 7.11 8.00 2.32
N LEU A 66 6.56 7.21 1.40
CA LEU A 66 5.66 6.10 1.72
C LEU A 66 6.33 5.07 2.63
N ARG A 67 7.57 4.66 2.34
CA ARG A 67 8.35 3.80 3.26
C ARG A 67 8.49 4.39 4.63
N ARG A 68 8.80 5.69 4.72
CA ARG A 68 8.98 6.35 6.01
C ARG A 68 7.68 6.28 6.83
N VAL A 69 6.54 6.55 6.20
CA VAL A 69 5.22 6.42 6.85
C VAL A 69 4.96 4.98 7.31
N LEU A 70 5.29 3.98 6.50
CA LEU A 70 5.16 2.56 6.89
C LEU A 70 6.05 2.22 8.09
N GLU A 71 7.32 2.60 8.05
CA GLU A 71 8.28 2.37 9.14
C GLU A 71 7.86 3.07 10.44
N GLU A 72 7.35 4.30 10.36
CA GLU A 72 6.81 5.04 11.49
C GLU A 72 5.55 4.37 12.05
N GLY A 73 4.63 3.95 11.18
CA GLY A 73 3.40 3.28 11.62
C GLY A 73 3.62 1.91 12.24
N ALA A 74 4.59 1.14 11.74
CA ALA A 74 4.94 -0.16 12.30
C ALA A 74 5.55 -0.06 13.71
N ARG A 75 6.28 1.02 14.01
CA ARG A 75 6.91 1.21 15.33
C ARG A 75 5.89 1.39 16.46
N GLY A 76 4.66 1.82 16.15
CA GLY A 76 3.64 2.15 17.14
C GLY A 76 4.02 3.42 17.90
N GLY A 77 3.07 4.32 18.11
CA GLY A 77 3.29 5.45 19.01
C GLY A 77 3.61 4.94 20.42
N ASN A 78 4.73 5.38 20.99
CA ASN A 78 5.02 5.19 22.40
C ASN A 78 3.99 6.00 23.21
N GLY A 79 2.88 5.38 23.62
CA GLY A 79 2.12 5.71 24.83
C GLY A 79 1.56 7.13 25.07
N ASP A 80 1.83 8.13 24.23
CA ASP A 80 1.24 9.46 24.36
C ASP A 80 -0.06 9.52 23.55
N ALA A 81 -1.14 9.96 24.19
CA ALA A 81 -2.49 10.06 23.63
C ALA A 81 -2.61 10.96 22.37
N ALA A 82 -1.53 11.63 21.97
CA ALA A 82 -1.42 12.40 20.72
C ALA A 82 -0.75 11.62 19.57
N THR A 83 -0.24 10.41 19.81
CA THR A 83 0.42 9.60 18.80
C THR A 83 -0.55 8.55 18.26
N PRO A 84 -0.83 8.52 16.94
CA PRO A 84 -1.77 7.57 16.37
C PRO A 84 -1.41 6.13 16.78
N SER A 85 -2.39 5.45 17.37
CA SER A 85 -2.27 4.05 17.79
C SER A 85 -1.82 3.17 16.64
N ARG A 86 -1.14 2.07 16.97
CA ARG A 86 -0.78 1.02 16.03
C ARG A 86 -2.03 0.59 15.23
N GLY A 87 -2.00 0.75 13.90
CA GLY A 87 -3.16 0.51 13.03
C GLY A 87 -4.01 1.74 12.67
N SER A 88 -3.72 2.93 13.19
CA SER A 88 -4.43 4.18 12.88
C SER A 88 -4.12 4.76 11.49
N PHE A 89 -3.41 4.01 10.63
CA PHE A 89 -3.06 4.36 9.25
C PHE A 89 -3.91 3.63 8.21
N LEU A 90 -4.98 2.95 8.64
CA LEU A 90 -5.79 2.13 7.75
C LEU A 90 -7.27 2.40 8.00
N GLU A 91 -7.76 3.48 7.41
CA GLU A 91 -9.19 3.67 7.23
C GLU A 91 -9.62 2.90 5.98
N THR A 92 -10.24 1.73 6.17
CA THR A 92 -10.96 1.06 5.09
C THR A 92 -12.27 1.80 4.87
N ILE A 93 -12.30 2.63 3.82
CA ILE A 93 -13.53 3.30 3.42
C ILE A 93 -14.27 2.37 2.49
N SER A 94 -15.34 1.74 3.00
CA SER A 94 -16.38 1.16 2.16
C SER A 94 -17.13 2.30 1.47
N GLN A 95 -16.68 2.74 0.31
CA GLN A 95 -17.54 3.55 -0.55
C GLN A 95 -18.49 2.60 -1.27
N PRO A 96 -19.81 2.86 -1.25
CA PRO A 96 -20.72 2.21 -2.18
C PRO A 96 -20.37 2.72 -3.59
N ALA A 97 -19.52 1.97 -4.30
CA ALA A 97 -19.39 2.11 -5.73
C ALA A 97 -20.69 1.59 -6.37
N PRO A 98 -21.09 2.07 -7.55
CA PRO A 98 -22.36 1.69 -8.17
C PRO A 98 -22.54 0.17 -8.34
N ASP A 99 -21.43 -0.60 -8.35
CA ASP A 99 -21.42 -2.05 -8.57
C ASP A 99 -20.61 -2.83 -7.51
N GLY A 100 -20.35 -2.28 -6.31
CA GLY A 100 -19.68 -3.02 -5.23
C GLY A 100 -18.97 -2.16 -4.18
N TYR A 101 -18.07 -2.80 -3.42
CA TYR A 101 -17.27 -2.14 -2.37
C TYR A 101 -15.83 -1.96 -2.83
N GLN A 102 -15.23 -0.80 -2.54
CA GLN A 102 -13.81 -0.55 -2.78
C GLN A 102 -13.03 -0.50 -1.46
N LEU A 103 -11.74 -0.80 -1.53
CA LEU A 103 -10.82 -0.72 -0.39
C LEU A 103 -9.86 0.46 -0.58
N LEU A 104 -9.98 1.45 0.30
CA LEU A 104 -9.03 2.54 0.45
C LEU A 104 -8.14 2.28 1.67
N ALA A 105 -6.85 2.64 1.58
CA ALA A 105 -5.92 2.71 2.70
C ALA A 105 -5.45 4.15 2.88
N LYS A 106 -5.39 4.66 4.12
CA LYS A 106 -5.01 6.04 4.41
C LYS A 106 -3.79 6.12 5.32
N MET A 107 -2.61 6.19 4.72
CA MET A 107 -1.34 6.19 5.43
C MET A 107 -0.75 7.58 5.53
N GLY A 108 -0.99 8.26 6.65
CA GLY A 108 -0.58 9.65 6.85
C GLY A 108 -1.31 10.55 5.84
N VAL A 109 -0.54 11.20 4.96
CA VAL A 109 -1.09 12.03 3.87
C VAL A 109 -1.47 11.23 2.63
N PHE A 110 -1.11 9.94 2.56
CA PHE A 110 -1.36 9.13 1.39
C PHE A 110 -2.73 8.47 1.45
N ARG A 111 -3.49 8.58 0.36
CA ARG A 111 -4.65 7.74 0.07
C ARG A 111 -4.25 6.72 -0.98
N LEU A 112 -4.55 5.45 -0.76
CA LEU A 112 -4.24 4.37 -1.69
C LEU A 112 -5.49 3.56 -1.99
N LEU A 113 -5.70 3.24 -3.27
CA LEU A 113 -6.82 2.44 -3.72
C LEU A 113 -6.35 1.03 -4.09
N ALA A 114 -7.06 0.01 -3.60
CA ALA A 114 -6.87 -1.37 -4.04
C ALA A 114 -7.26 -1.52 -5.51
N CYS A 115 -6.34 -2.08 -6.30
CA CYS A 115 -6.50 -2.27 -7.73
C CYS A 115 -6.13 -3.71 -8.11
N ARG A 116 -6.91 -4.31 -9.00
CA ARG A 116 -6.68 -5.68 -9.47
C ARG A 116 -5.32 -5.78 -10.15
N ARG A 117 -4.56 -6.82 -9.81
CA ARG A 117 -3.28 -7.11 -10.47
C ARG A 117 -3.49 -8.12 -11.58
N VAL A 118 -3.72 -7.61 -12.80
CA VAL A 118 -3.81 -8.45 -14.01
C VAL A 118 -2.63 -8.12 -14.92
N PRO A 119 -1.68 -9.06 -15.15
CA PRO A 119 -0.53 -8.83 -16.01
C PRO A 119 -0.94 -8.34 -17.40
N GLY A 120 -0.23 -7.31 -17.89
CA GLY A 120 -0.48 -6.71 -19.20
C GLY A 120 -1.72 -5.81 -19.30
N GLN A 121 -2.50 -5.66 -18.23
CA GLN A 121 -3.66 -4.77 -18.21
C GLN A 121 -3.41 -3.52 -17.35
N PRO A 122 -3.99 -2.36 -17.71
CA PRO A 122 -4.01 -1.20 -16.82
C PRO A 122 -4.67 -1.53 -15.48
N TYR A 123 -4.18 -0.92 -14.40
CA TYR A 123 -4.81 -1.07 -13.09
C TYR A 123 -6.25 -0.56 -13.13
N GLN A 124 -7.16 -1.39 -12.63
CA GLN A 124 -8.55 -1.05 -12.40
C GLN A 124 -8.87 -1.17 -10.91
N PRO A 125 -9.70 -0.28 -10.34
CA PRO A 125 -10.16 -0.41 -8.97
C PRO A 125 -10.70 -1.82 -8.69
N MET A 126 -10.28 -2.41 -7.58
CA MET A 126 -10.81 -3.67 -7.13
C MET A 126 -12.21 -3.44 -6.54
N LEU A 127 -13.18 -4.21 -7.03
CA LEU A 127 -14.53 -4.25 -6.50
C LEU A 127 -14.70 -5.57 -5.75
N PHE A 128 -15.15 -5.48 -4.50
CA PHE A 128 -15.59 -6.60 -3.69
C PHE A 128 -17.11 -6.71 -3.80
N ALA A 129 -17.64 -7.93 -3.89
CA ALA A 129 -19.07 -8.16 -4.07
C ALA A 129 -19.85 -7.80 -2.81
N THR A 130 -19.23 -7.98 -1.64
CA THR A 130 -19.87 -7.72 -0.34
C THR A 130 -18.99 -6.89 0.58
N ALA A 131 -19.62 -6.24 1.57
CA ALA A 131 -18.91 -5.52 2.62
C ALA A 131 -18.04 -6.47 3.49
N GLY A 132 -18.44 -7.73 3.62
CA GLY A 132 -17.67 -8.76 4.33
C GLY A 132 -16.35 -9.06 3.63
N GLU A 133 -16.40 -9.31 2.32
CA GLU A 133 -15.19 -9.54 1.52
C GLU A 133 -14.22 -8.34 1.56
N ALA A 134 -14.75 -7.12 1.48
CA ALA A 134 -13.94 -5.91 1.59
C ALA A 134 -13.28 -5.78 2.98
N ARG A 135 -14.00 -6.13 4.05
CA ARG A 135 -13.46 -6.13 5.42
C ARG A 135 -12.37 -7.19 5.59
N ASP A 136 -12.59 -8.40 5.12
CA ASP A 136 -11.59 -9.47 5.23
C ASP A 136 -10.32 -9.11 4.45
N ALA A 137 -10.46 -8.50 3.27
CA ALA A 137 -9.33 -8.00 2.49
C ALA A 137 -8.58 -6.87 3.22
N ALA A 138 -9.30 -5.96 3.87
CA ALA A 138 -8.71 -4.92 4.69
C ALA A 138 -7.93 -5.47 5.88
N GLU A 139 -8.46 -6.48 6.58
CA GLU A 139 -7.78 -7.11 7.73
C GLU A 139 -6.48 -7.79 7.29
N ARG A 140 -6.52 -8.55 6.19
CA ARG A 140 -5.30 -9.16 5.61
C ARG A 140 -4.27 -8.09 5.22
N LEU A 141 -4.72 -7.02 4.57
CA LEU A 141 -3.84 -5.91 4.21
C LEU A 141 -3.24 -5.23 5.46
N ALA A 142 -4.03 -5.05 6.52
CA ALA A 142 -3.57 -4.44 7.76
C ALA A 142 -2.44 -5.21 8.42
N HIS A 143 -2.48 -6.55 8.39
CA HIS A 143 -1.41 -7.38 8.89
C HIS A 143 -0.07 -7.19 8.14
N ILE A 144 -0.13 -6.85 6.85
CA ILE A 144 1.06 -6.62 6.02
C ILE A 144 1.62 -5.21 6.23
N LEU A 145 0.74 -4.20 6.30
CA LEU A 145 1.14 -2.79 6.44
C LEU A 145 1.50 -2.41 7.88
N CYS A 146 0.96 -3.12 8.87
CA CYS A 146 1.19 -2.90 10.29
C CYS A 146 1.59 -4.24 10.97
N PRO A 147 2.78 -4.78 10.66
CA PRO A 147 3.18 -6.08 11.16
C PRO A 147 3.30 -6.11 12.69
N ARG A 148 3.02 -7.28 13.28
CA ARG A 148 3.21 -7.54 14.71
C ARG A 148 4.71 -7.53 15.06
N PRO A 149 5.12 -7.20 16.30
CA PRO A 149 6.55 -7.07 16.65
C PRO A 149 7.35 -8.35 16.44
N GLU A 150 6.68 -9.49 16.53
CA GLU A 150 7.28 -10.82 16.41
C GLU A 150 7.41 -11.27 14.94
N VAL A 151 6.83 -10.51 14.00
CA VAL A 151 6.83 -10.83 12.57
C VAL A 151 7.81 -9.93 11.83
N ALA A 152 8.86 -10.54 11.27
CA ALA A 152 9.79 -9.88 10.38
C ALA A 152 9.16 -9.72 8.98
N GLN A 153 8.33 -8.68 8.81
CA GLN A 153 7.76 -8.35 7.51
C GLN A 153 8.85 -7.84 6.56
N GLU A 154 9.01 -8.50 5.43
CA GLU A 154 9.98 -8.07 4.42
C GLU A 154 9.45 -6.87 3.63
N LEU A 155 10.32 -5.91 3.38
CA LEU A 155 10.07 -4.73 2.55
C LEU A 155 11.15 -4.63 1.48
N TYR A 156 10.75 -4.57 0.22
CA TYR A 156 11.67 -4.36 -0.90
C TYR A 156 11.29 -3.14 -1.74
N PHE A 157 12.30 -2.58 -2.40
CA PHE A 157 12.14 -1.48 -3.34
C PHE A 157 12.47 -1.98 -4.73
N ASN A 158 11.61 -1.68 -5.70
CA ASN A 158 11.87 -2.01 -7.08
C ASN A 158 11.63 -0.81 -7.99
N THR A 159 12.70 -0.29 -8.55
CA THR A 159 12.69 0.87 -9.46
C THR A 159 13.19 0.51 -10.86
N LYS A 160 13.50 -0.77 -11.12
CA LYS A 160 14.21 -1.21 -12.33
C LYS A 160 13.60 -2.45 -13.01
N ASN A 161 13.12 -3.44 -12.25
CA ASN A 161 12.77 -4.76 -12.77
C ASN A 161 11.27 -5.03 -12.65
N PHE A 162 10.49 -4.56 -13.62
CA PHE A 162 9.06 -4.83 -13.70
C PHE A 162 8.86 -5.96 -14.71
N ARG A 163 8.62 -7.17 -14.23
CA ARG A 163 8.19 -8.32 -15.04
C ARG A 163 6.81 -8.74 -14.58
#